data_AF-A0A7S1QT54-F1
#
_entry.id   AF-A0A7S1QT54-F1
#
_cell.length_a   1.000
_cell.length_b   1.000
_cell.length_c   1.000
_cell.angle_alpha   90.00
_cell.angle_beta   90.00
_cell.angle_gamma   90.00
#
_symmetry.space_group_name_H-M   'P 1'
#
loop_
_entity.id
_entity.type
_entity.pdbx_description
1 polymer ?
#
loop_
_entity_poly.entity_id
_entity_poly.type
_entity_poly.pdbx_seq_one_letter_code
_entity_poly.pdbx_strand_id
1 'polypeptide(L)'
;AGGLAGRGRTRQSAAAPKSMPLPPGHLAAIHAVRRRREEQRQDRPQPSSSASGERRRVLSQEEKREVALRKVMKKYDANGTGRLEEDQIRKLLTDMDDSTPVGTPPTEEELAFI
;
A
#
# COMPACT_ATOMS: atom_id res chain seq x y z
N ALA A 1 -37.87 20.00 24.12
CA ALA A 1 -37.23 21.31 24.31
C ALA A 1 -35.73 21.08 24.55
N GLY A 2 -34.84 21.77 23.83
CA GLY A 2 -33.39 21.68 24.04
C GLY A 2 -32.61 21.85 22.74
N GLY A 3 -32.41 23.10 22.33
CA GLY A 3 -31.90 23.48 21.01
C GLY A 3 -30.38 23.31 20.83
N LEU A 4 -30.01 22.99 19.59
CA LEU A 4 -28.65 23.00 19.05
C LEU A 4 -28.13 24.43 18.93
N ALA A 5 -27.26 24.84 19.84
CA ALA A 5 -26.54 26.11 19.77
C ALA A 5 -25.38 26.02 18.75
N GLY A 6 -25.62 26.51 17.54
CA GLY A 6 -24.60 26.67 16.50
C GLY A 6 -23.57 27.74 16.87
N ARG A 7 -22.30 27.37 16.94
CA ARG A 7 -21.18 28.32 17.09
C ARG A 7 -20.87 28.93 15.72
N GLY A 8 -21.31 30.17 15.51
CA GLY A 8 -20.94 30.99 14.36
C GLY A 8 -19.45 31.31 14.36
N ARG A 9 -18.72 30.80 13.37
CA ARG A 9 -17.36 31.29 13.06
C ARG A 9 -17.50 32.58 12.27
N THR A 10 -17.26 33.70 12.91
CA THR A 10 -16.98 34.97 12.25
C THR A 10 -15.76 34.80 11.34
N ARG A 11 -16.00 34.75 10.02
CA ARG A 11 -14.95 34.88 9.02
C ARG A 11 -14.48 36.33 9.05
N GLN A 12 -13.36 36.60 9.74
CA GLN A 12 -12.63 37.84 9.51
C GLN A 12 -12.16 37.82 8.05
N SER A 13 -12.70 38.73 7.25
CA SER A 13 -12.24 38.98 5.89
C SER A 13 -10.84 39.57 5.97
N ALA A 14 -9.82 38.75 5.71
CA ALA A 14 -8.47 39.23 5.50
C ALA A 14 -8.47 40.11 4.24
N ALA A 15 -8.17 41.40 4.42
CA ALA A 15 -7.99 42.34 3.33
C ALA A 15 -6.92 41.82 2.36
N ALA A 16 -7.20 41.88 1.06
CA ALA A 16 -6.26 41.47 0.03
C ALA A 16 -4.96 42.31 0.15
N PRO A 17 -3.77 41.68 0.05
CA PRO A 17 -2.53 42.42 0.09
C PRO A 17 -2.49 43.38 -1.11
N LYS A 18 -2.28 44.66 -0.83
CA LYS A 18 -2.05 45.70 -1.84
C LYS A 18 -0.93 45.22 -2.77
N SER A 19 -1.20 45.12 -4.07
CA SER A 19 -0.23 44.75 -5.08
C SER A 19 0.91 45.77 -5.08
N MET A 20 2.04 45.43 -4.45
CA MET A 20 3.23 46.25 -4.53
C MET A 20 3.80 46.16 -5.95
N PRO A 21 4.20 47.29 -6.57
CA PRO A 21 4.91 47.25 -7.83
C PRO A 21 6.22 46.48 -7.61
N LEU A 22 6.41 45.42 -8.39
CA LEU A 22 7.62 44.60 -8.31
C LEU A 22 8.82 45.48 -8.69
N PRO A 23 9.93 45.42 -7.93
CA PRO A 23 11.10 46.20 -8.26
C PRO A 23 11.66 45.79 -9.64
N PRO A 24 12.14 46.74 -10.45
CA PRO A 24 12.76 46.43 -11.73
C PRO A 24 13.93 45.45 -11.51
N GLY A 25 13.92 44.33 -12.23
CA GLY A 25 14.86 43.21 -12.06
C GLY A 25 14.27 41.96 -11.39
N HIS A 26 13.04 41.99 -10.88
CA HIS A 26 12.39 40.83 -10.26
C HIS A 26 12.21 39.65 -11.23
N LEU A 27 11.94 39.94 -12.51
CA LEU A 27 11.91 38.92 -13.57
C LEU A 27 13.29 38.25 -13.72
N ALA A 28 14.37 39.02 -13.72
CA ALA A 28 15.73 38.49 -13.79
C ALA A 28 16.07 37.61 -12.58
N ALA A 29 15.60 37.97 -11.38
CA ALA A 29 15.78 37.16 -10.17
C ALA A 29 15.01 35.82 -10.23
N ILE A 30 13.76 35.82 -10.73
CA ILE A 30 12.98 34.59 -10.94
C ILE A 30 13.66 33.69 -11.98
N HIS A 31 14.15 34.26 -13.08
CA HIS A 31 14.91 33.51 -14.10
C HIS A 31 16.23 32.95 -13.54
N ALA A 32 16.93 33.69 -12.68
CA ALA A 32 18.17 33.24 -12.03
C ALA A 32 17.94 32.06 -11.07
N VAL A 33 16.86 32.09 -10.28
CA VAL A 33 16.50 30.99 -9.37
C VAL A 33 16.11 29.73 -10.14
N ARG A 34 15.38 29.88 -11.25
CA ARG A 34 14.98 28.76 -12.12
C ARG A 34 16.19 28.09 -12.76
N ARG A 35 17.12 28.88 -13.33
CA ARG A 35 18.34 28.38 -13.94
C ARG A 35 19.22 27.61 -12.94
N ARG A 36 19.41 28.15 -11.74
CA ARG A 36 20.14 27.46 -10.66
C ARG A 36 19.48 26.14 -10.23
N ARG A 37 18.15 26.06 -10.28
CA ARG A 37 17.40 24.84 -9.96
C ARG A 37 17.45 23.80 -11.07
N GLU A 38 17.56 24.23 -12.32
CA GLU A 38 17.76 23.35 -13.48
C GLU A 38 19.21 22.80 -13.51
N GLU A 39 20.21 23.64 -13.21
CA GLU A 39 21.61 23.23 -13.06
C GLU A 39 21.78 22.27 -11.86
N GLN A 40 21.19 22.57 -10.69
CA GLN A 40 21.18 21.65 -9.55
C GLN A 40 20.34 20.37 -9.76
N ARG A 41 19.49 20.32 -10.79
CA ARG A 41 18.78 19.10 -11.17
C ARG A 41 19.64 18.15 -12.00
N GLN A 42 20.65 18.65 -12.70
CA GLN A 42 21.60 17.79 -13.43
C GLN A 42 22.48 16.96 -12.49
N ASP A 43 22.88 17.53 -11.35
CA ASP A 43 23.69 16.83 -10.33
C ASP A 43 22.87 16.18 -9.20
N ARG A 44 21.54 16.25 -9.26
CA ARG A 44 20.71 15.53 -8.30
C ARG A 44 20.78 14.04 -8.64
N PRO A 45 21.25 13.17 -7.72
CA PRO A 45 21.10 11.74 -7.92
C PRO A 45 19.62 11.46 -8.12
N GLN A 46 19.28 11.00 -9.32
CA GLN A 46 17.92 10.55 -9.61
C GLN A 46 17.61 9.46 -8.58
N PRO A 47 16.49 9.56 -7.82
CA PRO A 47 16.08 8.45 -7.00
C PRO A 47 15.99 7.26 -7.93
N SER A 48 16.76 6.21 -7.65
CA SER A 48 16.82 5.01 -8.48
C SER A 48 15.46 4.32 -8.46
N SER A 49 14.55 4.79 -9.30
CA SER A 49 13.20 4.24 -9.48
C SER A 49 13.24 2.82 -10.05
N SER A 50 14.42 2.36 -10.44
CA SER A 50 14.73 0.95 -10.68
C SER A 50 15.37 0.35 -9.43
N ALA A 51 14.55 -0.18 -8.52
CA ALA A 51 14.92 -1.48 -7.96
C ALA A 51 15.31 -2.35 -9.17
N SER A 52 16.52 -2.94 -9.14
CA SER A 52 17.02 -3.80 -10.23
C SER A 52 15.91 -4.73 -10.71
N GLY A 53 15.84 -5.04 -12.00
CA GLY A 53 14.76 -5.88 -12.54
C GLY A 53 14.56 -7.17 -11.74
N GLU A 54 15.64 -7.70 -11.18
CA GLU A 54 15.66 -8.82 -10.23
C GLU A 54 14.94 -8.54 -8.91
N ARG A 55 15.18 -7.40 -8.24
CA ARG A 55 14.42 -7.00 -7.04
C ARG A 55 12.92 -6.87 -7.32
N ARG A 56 12.54 -6.31 -8.48
CA ARG A 56 11.13 -6.21 -8.86
C ARG A 56 10.49 -7.59 -9.05
N ARG A 57 11.24 -8.55 -9.60
CA ARG A 57 10.77 -9.93 -9.76
C ARG A 57 10.55 -10.61 -8.40
N VAL A 58 11.50 -10.49 -7.48
CA VAL A 58 11.38 -11.05 -6.13
C VAL A 58 10.15 -10.49 -5.41
N LEU A 59 10.01 -9.15 -5.37
CA LEU A 59 8.84 -8.51 -4.77
C LEU A 59 7.53 -8.99 -5.41
N SER A 60 7.48 -9.08 -6.74
CA SER A 60 6.27 -9.56 -7.44
C SER A 60 5.94 -11.03 -7.14
N GLN A 61 6.94 -11.86 -6.88
CA GLN A 61 6.72 -13.26 -6.50
C GLN A 61 6.21 -13.36 -5.06
N GLU A 62 6.78 -12.57 -4.15
CA GLU A 62 6.32 -12.48 -2.77
C GLU A 62 4.87 -11.99 -2.70
N GLU A 63 4.53 -10.93 -3.43
CA GLU A 63 3.16 -10.41 -3.53
C GLU A 63 2.18 -11.48 -4.06
N LYS A 64 2.57 -12.21 -5.11
CA LYS A 64 1.74 -13.30 -5.65
C LYS A 64 1.52 -14.42 -4.64
N ARG A 65 2.56 -14.80 -3.90
CA ARG A 65 2.47 -15.81 -2.83
C ARG A 65 1.57 -15.34 -1.70
N GLU A 66 1.69 -14.09 -1.28
CA GLU A 66 0.87 -13.50 -0.23
C GLU A 66 -0.61 -13.44 -0.64
N VAL A 67 -0.90 -13.03 -1.87
CA VAL A 67 -2.27 -12.99 -2.39
C VAL A 67 -2.86 -14.41 -2.48
N ALA A 68 -2.08 -15.38 -2.95
CA ALA A 68 -2.52 -16.78 -3.00
C ALA A 68 -2.82 -17.32 -1.60
N LEU A 69 -1.91 -17.10 -0.63
CA LEU A 69 -2.08 -17.51 0.76
C LEU A 69 -3.32 -16.85 1.39
N ARG A 70 -3.51 -15.54 1.18
CA ARG A 70 -4.70 -14.82 1.67
C ARG A 70 -6.00 -15.38 1.09
N LYS A 71 -5.99 -15.79 -0.18
CA LYS A 71 -7.16 -16.41 -0.82
C LYS A 71 -7.49 -17.77 -0.21
N VAL A 72 -6.46 -18.58 0.07
CA VAL A 72 -6.61 -19.87 0.77
C VAL A 72 -7.14 -19.64 2.18
N MET A 73 -6.51 -18.76 2.97
CA MET A 73 -6.96 -18.45 4.33
C MET A 73 -8.42 -17.99 4.35
N LYS A 74 -8.82 -17.08 3.45
CA LYS A 74 -10.21 -16.62 3.36
C LYS A 74 -11.21 -17.74 3.02
N LYS A 75 -10.78 -18.81 2.34
CA LYS A 75 -11.64 -19.93 1.96
C LYS A 75 -11.84 -20.90 3.13
N TYR A 76 -10.81 -21.16 3.93
CA TYR A 76 -10.83 -22.23 4.94
C TYR A 76 -10.91 -21.75 6.39
N ASP A 77 -10.38 -20.56 6.71
CA ASP A 77 -10.51 -19.95 8.05
C ASP A 77 -11.91 -19.37 8.24
N ALA A 78 -12.88 -20.25 8.50
CA ALA A 78 -14.27 -19.89 8.71
C ALA A 78 -14.48 -19.06 9.98
N ASN A 79 -13.58 -19.22 10.96
CA ASN A 79 -13.65 -18.56 12.27
C ASN A 79 -12.93 -17.20 12.27
N GLY A 80 -12.18 -16.87 11.21
CA GLY A 80 -11.47 -15.59 11.05
C GLY A 80 -10.35 -15.39 12.07
N THR A 81 -9.75 -16.47 12.55
CA THR A 81 -8.72 -16.43 13.60
C THR A 81 -7.34 -16.06 13.06
N GLY A 82 -7.15 -16.14 11.74
CA GLY A 82 -5.85 -16.05 11.08
C GLY A 82 -5.02 -17.33 11.21
N ARG A 83 -5.62 -18.42 11.71
CA ARG A 83 -5.04 -19.77 11.82
C ARG A 83 -6.04 -20.79 11.28
N LEU A 84 -5.52 -21.93 10.83
CA LEU A 84 -6.35 -23.05 10.42
C LEU A 84 -6.43 -24.08 11.55
N GLU A 85 -7.64 -24.42 11.95
CA GLU A 85 -7.90 -25.53 12.88
C GLU A 85 -7.76 -26.88 12.16
N GLU A 86 -7.62 -27.97 12.90
CA GLU A 86 -7.37 -29.31 12.34
C GLU A 86 -8.41 -29.70 11.27
N ASP A 87 -9.69 -29.45 11.53
CA ASP A 87 -10.78 -29.72 10.58
C ASP A 87 -10.68 -28.89 9.28
N GLN A 88 -10.14 -27.68 9.38
CA GLN A 88 -9.93 -26.78 8.24
C GLN A 88 -8.67 -27.18 7.46
N ILE A 89 -7.60 -27.58 8.16
CA ILE A 89 -6.38 -28.14 7.55
C ILE A 89 -6.73 -29.43 6.80
N ARG A 90 -7.54 -30.30 7.40
CA ARG A 90 -8.01 -31.54 6.77
C ARG A 90 -8.69 -31.27 5.43
N LYS A 91 -9.62 -30.32 5.39
CA LYS A 91 -10.29 -29.89 4.15
C LYS A 91 -9.34 -29.26 3.14
N LEU A 92 -8.39 -28.45 3.60
CA LEU A 92 -7.38 -27.84 2.73
C LEU A 92 -6.52 -28.91 2.05
N LEU A 93 -6.02 -29.87 2.83
CA LEU A 93 -5.17 -30.96 2.32
C LEU A 93 -5.94 -31.86 1.35
N THR A 94 -7.20 -32.23 1.66
CA THR A 94 -8.03 -33.00 0.71
C THR A 94 -8.30 -32.24 -0.59
N ASP A 95 -8.52 -30.93 -0.54
CA ASP A 95 -8.77 -30.12 -1.74
C ASP A 95 -7.50 -29.89 -2.58
N MET A 96 -6.31 -29.99 -1.97
CA MET A 96 -5.02 -29.76 -2.62
C MET A 96 -4.30 -31.05 -3.03
N ASP A 97 -4.76 -32.20 -2.56
CA ASP A 97 -4.19 -33.50 -2.93
C ASP A 97 -4.72 -33.93 -4.30
N ASP A 98 -3.85 -33.81 -5.31
CA ASP A 98 -4.10 -34.29 -6.68
C ASP A 98 -3.65 -35.75 -6.87
N SER A 99 -3.04 -36.38 -5.86
CA SER A 99 -2.35 -37.67 -5.98
C SER A 99 -3.18 -38.86 -5.51
N THR A 100 -4.14 -38.65 -4.61
CA THR A 100 -5.10 -39.69 -4.18
C THR A 100 -6.50 -39.45 -4.74
N PRO A 101 -7.39 -40.47 -4.72
CA PRO A 101 -8.77 -40.29 -5.14
C PRO A 101 -9.47 -39.22 -4.31
N VAL A 102 -10.22 -38.34 -5.00
CA VAL A 102 -10.99 -37.25 -4.38
C VAL A 102 -11.83 -37.77 -3.21
N GLY A 103 -11.57 -37.21 -2.03
CA GLY A 103 -12.31 -37.53 -0.80
C GLY A 103 -11.60 -38.48 0.16
N THR A 104 -10.33 -38.84 -0.09
CA THR A 104 -9.52 -39.53 0.91
C THR A 104 -9.12 -38.54 2.01
N PRO A 105 -9.52 -38.75 3.27
CA PRO A 105 -9.11 -37.86 4.36
C PRO A 105 -7.61 -38.06 4.65
N PRO A 106 -6.85 -36.98 4.92
CA PRO A 106 -5.46 -37.04 5.37
C PRO A 106 -5.33 -37.90 6.62
N THR A 107 -4.23 -38.62 6.72
CA THR A 107 -3.91 -39.38 7.93
C THR A 107 -3.55 -38.43 9.08
N GLU A 108 -3.75 -38.87 10.32
CA GLU A 108 -3.38 -38.08 11.51
C GLU A 108 -1.88 -37.79 11.57
N GLU A 109 -1.05 -38.69 11.02
CA GLU A 109 0.40 -38.51 10.91
C GLU A 109 0.76 -37.35 9.96
N GLU A 110 0.04 -37.21 8.84
CA GLU A 110 0.22 -36.09 7.90
C GLU A 110 -0.26 -34.77 8.50
N LEU A 111 -1.34 -34.78 9.27
CA LEU A 111 -1.83 -33.61 10.00
C LEU A 111 -0.85 -33.18 11.10
N ALA A 112 -0.16 -34.12 11.75
CA ALA A 112 0.78 -33.85 12.84
C ALA A 112 2.15 -33.30 12.38
N PHE A 113 2.50 -33.42 11.09
CA PHE A 113 3.79 -32.96 10.57
C PHE A 113 3.83 -31.44 10.30
N ILE A 114 2.69 -30.75 10.40
CA ILE A 114 2.49 -29.34 10.03
C ILE A 114 2.52 -28.44 11.26
#